data_AF-A0A7S2QN09-F1
#
_entry.id   AF-A0A7S2QN09-F1
#
_cell.length_a   1.000
_cell.length_b   1.000
_cell.length_c   1.000
_cell.angle_alpha   90.00
_cell.angle_beta   90.00
_cell.angle_gamma   90.00
#
_symmetry.space_group_name_H-M   'P 1'
#
loop_
_entity.id
_entity.type
_entity.pdbx_description
1 polymer ?
#
loop_
_entity_poly.entity_id
_entity_poly.type
_entity_poly.pdbx_seq_one_letter_code
_entity_poly.pdbx_strand_id
1 'polypeptide(L)'
;AEAWGGGSGPPSVVDLHQGSISYKENFVELAALMEFKGIAFDEKQKEVYYAVRRSLQATLARLFGVPSPALLHDLTFFSHINGSKQAKTMHDEYWHQHTDTEQYGTFEYTALLYLSTLGKDFDGGEFVFDPPA
;
A
#
# COMPACT_ATOMS: atom_id res chain seq x y z
N ALA A 1 3.63 11.51 18.08
CA ALA A 1 3.24 12.33 16.92
C ALA A 1 1.93 11.79 16.39
N GLU A 2 0.93 12.63 16.18
CA GLU A 2 -0.34 12.19 15.60
C GLU A 2 -0.09 11.80 14.13
N ALA A 3 -0.58 10.65 13.68
CA ALA A 3 -0.48 10.28 12.27
C ALA A 3 -1.35 11.27 11.45
N TRP A 4 -0.75 11.91 10.44
CA TRP A 4 -1.38 13.04 9.72
C TRP A 4 -2.47 12.61 8.74
N GLY A 5 -2.43 11.35 8.33
CA GLY A 5 -3.55 10.59 7.77
C GLY A 5 -3.86 9.39 8.67
N GLY A 6 -4.99 8.75 8.43
CA GLY A 6 -5.40 7.60 9.22
C GLY A 6 -6.86 7.25 8.99
N GLY A 7 -7.10 6.01 8.55
CA GLY A 7 -8.41 5.40 8.58
C GLY A 7 -8.94 5.33 10.01
N SER A 8 -10.27 5.34 10.14
CA SER A 8 -10.93 5.17 11.43
C SER A 8 -10.77 3.77 12.00
N GLY A 9 -10.58 2.74 11.15
CA GLY A 9 -10.22 1.39 11.56
C GLY A 9 -8.73 1.08 11.40
N PRO A 10 -8.36 -0.21 11.46
CA PRO A 10 -6.96 -0.65 11.45
C PRO A 10 -6.15 -0.22 10.23
N PRO A 11 -6.61 -0.41 8.98
CA PRO A 11 -5.80 -0.03 7.82
C PRO A 11 -5.87 1.48 7.57
N SER A 12 -4.77 2.02 7.07
CA SER A 12 -4.68 3.37 6.53
C SER A 12 -3.86 3.30 5.25
N VAL A 13 -4.35 3.92 4.18
CA VAL A 13 -3.76 3.81 2.85
C VAL A 13 -3.35 5.19 2.35
N VAL A 14 -2.20 5.26 1.70
CA VAL A 14 -1.75 6.40 0.89
C VAL A 14 -1.49 5.88 -0.52
N ASP A 15 -2.25 6.37 -1.49
CA ASP A 15 -2.05 6.10 -2.91
C ASP A 15 -1.37 7.31 -3.55
N LEU A 16 -0.09 7.16 -3.88
CA LEU A 16 0.70 8.24 -4.50
C LEU A 16 0.41 8.39 -5.99
N HIS A 17 -0.20 7.40 -6.63
CA HIS A 17 -0.55 7.45 -8.05
C HIS A 17 -1.89 8.16 -8.27
N GLN A 18 -2.91 7.78 -7.51
CA GLN A 18 -4.21 8.44 -7.51
C GLN A 18 -4.20 9.76 -6.75
N GLY A 19 -3.19 9.99 -5.89
CA GLY A 19 -3.12 11.18 -5.04
C GLY A 19 -4.18 11.17 -3.94
N SER A 20 -4.44 10.01 -3.32
CA SER A 20 -5.46 9.85 -2.29
C SER A 20 -4.87 9.32 -0.97
N ILE A 21 -5.52 9.64 0.15
CA ILE A 21 -5.13 9.18 1.48
C ILE A 21 -6.34 8.90 2.36
N SER A 22 -6.28 7.84 3.16
CA SER A 22 -7.29 7.54 4.18
C SER A 22 -7.33 8.63 5.24
N TYR A 23 -8.53 9.15 5.50
CA TYR A 23 -8.81 10.11 6.56
C TYR A 23 -10.18 9.82 7.17
N LYS A 24 -10.16 9.30 8.40
CA LYS A 24 -11.35 8.79 9.09
C LYS A 24 -12.02 7.68 8.25
N GLU A 25 -13.31 7.78 7.99
CA GLU A 25 -14.07 6.81 7.19
C GLU A 25 -14.02 7.09 5.67
N ASN A 26 -13.18 8.01 5.19
CA ASN A 26 -13.15 8.43 3.78
C ASN A 26 -11.74 8.43 3.19
N PHE A 27 -11.66 8.51 1.86
CA PHE A 27 -10.45 8.92 1.15
C PHE A 27 -10.55 10.40 0.80
N VAL A 28 -9.47 11.14 1.03
CA VAL A 28 -9.35 12.57 0.67
C VAL A 28 -8.16 12.78 -0.28
N GLU A 29 -8.14 13.91 -0.95
CA GLU A 29 -7.03 14.29 -1.82
C GLU A 29 -5.75 14.52 -0.98
N LEU A 30 -4.68 13.81 -1.34
CA LEU A 30 -3.40 13.88 -0.65
C LEU A 30 -2.79 15.28 -0.73
N ALA A 31 -2.88 15.95 -1.89
CA ALA A 31 -2.35 17.29 -2.08
C ALA A 31 -3.01 18.31 -1.14
N ALA A 32 -4.35 18.29 -1.05
CA ALA A 32 -5.10 19.15 -0.16
C ALA A 32 -4.74 18.92 1.33
N LEU A 33 -4.57 17.66 1.73
CA LEU A 33 -4.14 17.33 3.09
C LEU A 33 -2.71 17.84 3.38
N MET A 34 -1.80 17.63 2.43
CA MET A 34 -0.41 18.10 2.53
C MET A 34 -0.33 19.61 2.65
N GLU A 35 -1.09 20.34 1.83
CA GLU A 35 -1.19 21.81 1.92
C GLU A 35 -1.74 22.25 3.27
N PHE A 36 -2.89 21.70 3.70
CA PHE A 36 -3.51 22.02 4.98
C PHE A 36 -2.57 21.80 6.18
N LYS A 37 -1.73 20.77 6.12
CA LYS A 37 -0.78 20.42 7.18
C LYS A 37 0.60 21.08 7.00
N GLY A 38 0.84 21.78 5.89
CA GLY A 38 2.14 22.39 5.57
C GLY A 38 3.25 21.36 5.38
N ILE A 39 2.95 20.20 4.80
CA ILE A 39 3.88 19.09 4.60
C ILE A 39 4.25 19.00 3.12
N ALA A 40 5.51 18.72 2.82
CA ALA A 40 5.97 18.41 1.47
C ALA A 40 6.96 17.23 1.51
N PHE A 41 7.00 16.45 0.44
CA PHE A 41 8.08 15.50 0.25
C PHE A 41 9.37 16.24 -0.10
N ASP A 42 10.45 15.94 0.60
CA ASP A 42 11.78 16.42 0.25
C ASP A 42 12.36 15.63 -0.94
N GLU A 43 13.43 16.15 -1.55
CA GLU A 43 14.05 15.51 -2.71
C GLU A 43 14.63 14.13 -2.38
N LYS A 44 15.17 13.93 -1.18
CA LYS A 44 15.72 12.65 -0.76
C LYS A 44 14.64 11.59 -0.64
N GLN A 45 13.47 11.93 -0.11
CA GLN A 45 12.31 11.06 -0.01
C GLN A 45 11.82 10.65 -1.40
N LYS A 46 11.74 11.61 -2.34
CA LYS A 46 11.40 11.34 -3.75
C LYS A 46 12.41 10.41 -4.39
N GLU A 47 13.71 10.67 -4.22
CA GLU A 47 14.78 9.83 -4.76
C GLU A 47 14.70 8.39 -4.25
N VAL A 48 14.49 8.20 -2.95
CA VAL A 48 14.32 6.86 -2.35
C VAL A 48 13.10 6.17 -2.94
N TYR A 49 11.95 6.86 -3.01
CA TYR A 49 10.74 6.30 -3.61
C TYR A 49 10.99 5.81 -5.05
N TYR A 50 11.58 6.65 -5.90
CA TYR A 50 11.88 6.28 -7.28
C TYR A 50 12.91 5.15 -7.37
N ALA A 51 13.91 5.11 -6.48
CA ALA A 51 14.89 4.04 -6.44
C ALA A 51 14.26 2.69 -6.09
N VAL A 52 13.41 2.64 -5.05
CA VAL A 52 12.68 1.44 -4.65
C VAL A 52 11.74 0.99 -5.77
N ARG A 53 10.97 1.92 -6.36
CA ARG A 53 10.04 1.63 -7.46
C ARG A 53 10.77 1.00 -8.67
N ARG A 54 11.89 1.58 -9.09
CA ARG A 54 12.71 1.01 -10.19
C ARG A 54 13.30 -0.36 -9.83
N SER A 55 13.75 -0.54 -8.59
CA SER A 55 14.30 -1.81 -8.12
C SER A 55 13.24 -2.92 -8.11
N LEU A 56 12.03 -2.62 -7.64
CA LEU A 56 10.89 -3.54 -7.68
C LEU A 56 10.52 -3.90 -9.12
N GLN A 57 10.34 -2.90 -10.00
CA GLN A 57 10.01 -3.14 -11.40
C GLN A 57 11.04 -4.05 -12.08
N ALA A 58 12.34 -3.77 -11.91
CA ALA A 58 13.40 -4.60 -12.47
C ALA A 58 13.44 -6.02 -11.88
N THR A 59 13.16 -6.15 -10.58
CA THR A 59 13.13 -7.46 -9.91
C THR A 59 11.97 -8.31 -10.40
N LEU A 60 10.77 -7.74 -10.50
CA LEU A 60 9.58 -8.44 -10.99
C LEU A 60 9.72 -8.80 -12.47
N ALA A 61 10.24 -7.88 -13.30
CA ALA A 61 10.50 -8.13 -14.72
C ALA A 61 11.41 -9.34 -14.91
N ARG A 62 12.50 -9.41 -14.13
CA ARG A 62 13.42 -10.55 -14.15
C ARG A 62 12.77 -11.83 -13.62
N LEU A 63 12.00 -11.74 -12.53
CA LEU A 63 11.34 -12.90 -11.92
C LEU A 63 10.34 -13.56 -12.89
N PHE A 64 9.55 -12.75 -13.59
CA PHE A 64 8.52 -13.23 -14.51
C PHE A 64 8.99 -13.39 -15.96
N GLY A 65 10.23 -13.00 -16.27
CA GLY A 65 10.79 -13.11 -17.62
C GLY A 65 10.11 -12.17 -18.64
N VAL A 66 9.61 -11.02 -18.18
CA VAL A 66 8.92 -10.02 -19.01
C VAL A 66 9.75 -8.74 -19.14
N PRO A 67 9.61 -7.96 -20.24
CA PRO A 67 10.26 -6.67 -20.34
C PRO A 67 9.76 -5.70 -19.25
N SER A 68 10.65 -4.94 -18.60
CA SER A 68 10.26 -3.96 -17.57
C SER A 68 9.17 -2.97 -18.03
N PRO A 69 9.17 -2.45 -19.28
CA PRO A 69 8.11 -1.57 -19.77
C PRO A 69 6.73 -2.23 -19.88
N ALA A 70 6.66 -3.57 -19.89
CA ALA A 70 5.39 -4.30 -19.92
C ALA A 70 4.69 -4.35 -18.55
N LEU A 71 5.41 -4.02 -17.47
CA LEU A 71 4.82 -3.94 -16.13
C LEU A 71 4.18 -2.58 -15.92
N LEU A 72 2.84 -2.54 -15.88
CA LEU A 72 2.08 -1.39 -15.37
C LEU A 72 2.20 -1.38 -13.84
N HIS A 73 3.19 -0.66 -13.33
CA HIS A 73 3.56 -0.60 -11.91
C HIS A 73 3.07 0.69 -11.24
N ASP A 74 2.10 1.36 -11.87
CA ASP A 74 1.54 2.62 -11.39
C ASP A 74 0.53 2.43 -10.24
N LEU A 75 0.15 1.19 -9.90
CA LEU A 75 -0.78 0.91 -8.80
C LEU A 75 -0.03 0.63 -7.49
N THR A 76 0.85 1.55 -7.09
CA THR A 76 1.57 1.44 -5.80
C THR A 76 0.90 2.30 -4.75
N PHE A 77 0.28 1.65 -3.76
CA PHE A 77 -0.17 2.31 -2.53
C PHE A 77 0.60 1.77 -1.33
N PHE A 78 0.70 2.60 -0.29
CA PHE A 78 1.27 2.24 1.00
C PHE A 78 0.15 1.98 1.96
N SER A 79 0.16 0.83 2.63
CA SER A 79 -0.73 0.54 3.75
C SER A 79 0.04 0.57 5.07
N HIS A 80 -0.60 1.10 6.09
CA HIS A 80 -0.17 0.98 7.48
C HIS A 80 -1.31 0.39 8.28
N ILE A 81 -1.06 -0.74 8.93
CA ILE A 81 -2.06 -1.47 9.72
C ILE A 81 -1.80 -1.19 11.20
N ASN A 82 -2.81 -0.69 11.89
CA ASN A 82 -2.79 -0.50 13.33
C ASN A 82 -3.83 -1.41 14.01
N GLY A 83 -3.38 -2.57 14.51
CA GLY A 83 -4.22 -3.54 15.22
C GLY A 83 -4.82 -3.04 16.54
N SER A 84 -4.45 -1.85 17.04
CA SER A 84 -5.05 -1.28 18.24
C SER A 84 -6.42 -0.62 17.98
N LYS A 85 -6.86 -0.51 16.73
CA LYS A 85 -8.15 0.08 16.35
C LYS A 85 -9.19 -1.01 16.10
N GLN A 86 -10.46 -0.68 16.29
CA GLN A 86 -11.56 -1.55 15.90
C GLN A 86 -12.04 -1.19 14.49
N ALA A 87 -12.41 -2.20 13.71
CA ALA A 87 -13.04 -2.00 12.42
C ALA A 87 -14.38 -1.27 12.57
N LYS A 88 -14.63 -0.28 11.72
CA LYS A 88 -15.90 0.48 11.68
C LYS A 88 -16.68 0.26 10.39
N THR A 89 -15.99 -0.14 9.34
CA THR A 89 -16.50 -0.43 8.00
C THR A 89 -15.92 -1.76 7.52
N MET A 90 -16.51 -2.37 6.48
CA MET A 90 -15.95 -3.58 5.88
C MET A 90 -14.53 -3.36 5.32
N HIS A 91 -14.23 -2.15 4.86
CA HIS A 91 -12.89 -1.80 4.37
C HIS A 91 -11.84 -1.69 5.49
N ASP A 92 -12.27 -1.69 6.75
CA ASP A 92 -11.37 -1.76 7.90
C ASP A 92 -10.96 -3.21 8.23
N GLU A 93 -11.59 -4.20 7.59
CA GLU A 93 -11.26 -5.62 7.70
C GLU A 93 -10.25 -6.01 6.61
N TYR A 94 -8.96 -5.94 6.93
CA TYR A 94 -7.88 -6.20 5.97
C TYR A 94 -7.60 -7.69 5.70
N TRP A 95 -8.38 -8.61 6.28
CA TRP A 95 -8.12 -10.06 6.27
C TRP A 95 -9.05 -10.85 5.34
N HIS A 96 -9.74 -10.19 4.41
CA HIS A 96 -10.60 -10.90 3.47
C HIS A 96 -9.77 -11.63 2.41
N GLN A 97 -9.93 -12.95 2.35
CA GLN A 97 -9.36 -13.78 1.29
C GLN A 97 -9.94 -13.34 -0.07
N HIS A 98 -9.07 -13.11 -1.04
CA HIS A 98 -9.45 -12.81 -2.41
C HIS A 98 -8.30 -13.10 -3.38
N THR A 99 -8.64 -13.15 -4.67
CA THR A 99 -7.68 -13.14 -5.78
C THR A 99 -7.77 -11.79 -6.47
N ASP A 100 -6.66 -11.05 -6.57
CA ASP A 100 -6.66 -9.69 -7.15
C ASP A 100 -7.21 -9.65 -8.58
N THR A 101 -6.90 -10.66 -9.39
CA THR A 101 -7.42 -10.77 -10.76
C THR A 101 -8.94 -10.93 -10.78
N GLU A 102 -9.52 -11.69 -9.84
CA GLU A 102 -10.98 -11.89 -9.76
C GLU A 102 -11.67 -10.64 -9.18
N GLN A 103 -11.04 -9.99 -8.21
CA GLN A 103 -11.59 -8.83 -7.53
C GLN A 103 -11.55 -7.56 -8.39
N TYR A 104 -10.49 -7.37 -9.16
CA TYR A 104 -10.22 -6.12 -9.86
C TYR A 104 -10.05 -6.28 -11.38
N GLY A 105 -9.93 -7.51 -11.89
CA GLY A 105 -10.01 -7.83 -13.33
C GLY A 105 -8.76 -7.58 -14.17
N THR A 106 -7.77 -6.82 -13.68
CA THR A 106 -6.65 -6.34 -14.50
C THR A 106 -5.25 -6.67 -13.96
N PHE A 107 -5.17 -7.24 -12.76
CA PHE A 107 -3.88 -7.58 -12.14
C PHE A 107 -3.44 -8.99 -12.57
N GLU A 108 -2.34 -9.06 -13.31
CA GLU A 108 -1.69 -10.34 -13.64
C GLU A 108 -0.65 -10.75 -12.59
N TYR A 109 -0.08 -9.76 -11.89
CA TYR A 109 0.89 -9.98 -10.83
C TYR A 109 0.66 -8.97 -9.72
N THR A 110 0.69 -9.48 -8.48
CA THR A 110 0.66 -8.66 -7.27
C THR A 110 1.94 -8.89 -6.49
N ALA A 111 2.55 -7.80 -6.05
CA ALA A 111 3.71 -7.84 -5.17
C ALA A 111 3.39 -7.06 -3.89
N LEU A 112 3.64 -7.69 -2.75
CA LEU A 112 3.56 -7.06 -1.44
C LEU A 112 4.99 -6.90 -0.89
N LEU A 113 5.36 -5.67 -0.54
CA LEU A 113 6.63 -5.38 0.13
C LEU A 113 6.36 -4.93 1.57
N TYR A 114 6.83 -5.72 2.53
CA TYR A 114 6.83 -5.32 3.92
C TYR A 114 7.90 -4.25 4.17
N LEU A 115 7.48 -3.10 4.70
CA LEU A 115 8.36 -1.98 5.10
C LEU A 115 8.74 -2.03 6.58
N SER A 116 8.35 -3.10 7.27
CA SER A 116 8.63 -3.40 8.67
C SER A 116 8.88 -4.89 8.81
N THR A 117 9.45 -5.33 9.92
CA THR A 117 9.95 -6.70 10.10
C THR A 117 9.05 -7.50 11.04
N LEU A 118 8.47 -8.60 10.56
CA LEU A 118 7.69 -9.54 11.38
C LEU A 118 8.54 -10.11 12.54
N GLY A 119 7.96 -10.18 13.73
CA GLY A 119 8.61 -10.66 14.96
C GLY A 119 9.60 -9.66 15.57
N LYS A 120 9.75 -8.47 14.98
CA LYS A 120 10.56 -7.36 15.54
C LYS A 120 9.75 -6.08 15.68
N ASP A 121 9.10 -5.66 14.60
CA ASP A 121 8.35 -4.41 14.53
C ASP A 121 6.84 -4.65 14.69
N PHE A 122 6.35 -5.85 14.36
CA PHE A 122 4.95 -6.27 14.49
C PHE A 122 4.83 -7.79 14.64
N ASP A 123 3.68 -8.23 15.16
CA ASP A 123 3.21 -9.61 15.21
C ASP A 123 1.88 -9.74 14.46
N GLY A 124 1.58 -10.92 13.90
CA GLY A 124 0.43 -11.12 13.02
C GLY A 124 0.62 -10.46 11.64
N GLY A 125 -0.45 -10.34 10.85
CA GLY A 125 -0.43 -9.63 9.56
C GLY A 125 0.38 -10.34 8.46
N GLU A 126 0.58 -11.65 8.61
CA GLU A 126 1.25 -12.50 7.64
C GLU A 126 0.45 -12.59 6.34
N PHE A 127 1.17 -12.59 5.22
CA PHE A 127 0.60 -12.89 3.92
C PHE A 127 0.57 -14.39 3.72
N VAL A 128 -0.63 -14.97 3.74
CA VAL A 128 -0.86 -16.42 3.70
C VAL A 128 -1.60 -16.77 2.41
N PHE A 129 -1.15 -17.83 1.76
CA PHE A 129 -1.92 -18.50 0.71
C PHE A 129 -2.72 -19.63 1.33
N ASP A 130 -4.04 -19.60 1.14
CA ASP A 130 -4.86 -20.74 1.48
C ASP A 130 -4.55 -21.91 0.53
N PRO A 131 -4.65 -23.17 1.01
CA PRO A 131 -4.51 -24.32 0.14
C PRO A 131 -5.55 -24.25 -0.98
N PRO A 132 -5.19 -24.69 -2.20
CA PRO A 132 -6.16 -24.78 -3.28
C PRO A 132 -7.32 -25.67 -2.83
N ALA A 133 -8.55 -25.20 -3.07
CA ALA A 133 -9.77 -25.93 -2.78
C ALA A 133 -9.91 -27.21 -3.61
#